data_AF-T1D4W3-F1
#
_entry.id   AF-T1D4W3-F1
#
_cell.length_a   1.000
_cell.length_b   1.000
_cell.length_c   1.000
_cell.angle_alpha   90.00
_cell.angle_beta   90.00
_cell.angle_gamma   90.00
#
_symmetry.space_group_name_H-M   'P 1'
#
loop_
_entity.id
_entity.type
_entity.pdbx_description
1 polymer ?
#
loop_
_entity_poly.entity_id
_entity_poly.type
_entity_poly.pdbx_seq_one_letter_code
_entity_poly.pdbx_strand_id
1 'polypeptide(L)'
;MAKFIIVFLALFCTGSHGYNRNTFERTRGCLQYNAKDGYEYVNPYFSLGNFRNVQISESGVKSLRMGIVGRNDGLIRLTSARFPYNNIRVTEIVLAGWDNTKSQVRSFNQLERNINRRNNPIVHTLEPTIGLMSEYSTLMFTMEIDRRGNVRLIKDGERDPFLEFRDQTISSKFIGFGNRNFPVIYFYDCPLVYNDGVCEDNIFG
;
A
#
# COMPACT_ATOMS: atom_id res chain seq x y z
N MET A 1 -37.74 -2.54 55.83
CA MET A 1 -36.51 -3.02 55.14
C MET A 1 -36.79 -3.07 53.65
N ALA A 2 -36.36 -2.06 52.89
CA ALA A 2 -36.55 -2.00 51.45
C ALA A 2 -35.39 -2.72 50.74
N LYS A 3 -35.70 -3.71 49.90
CA LYS A 3 -34.73 -4.40 49.06
C LYS A 3 -34.51 -3.57 47.80
N PHE A 4 -33.34 -2.98 47.65
CA PHE A 4 -32.90 -2.39 46.39
C PHE A 4 -32.47 -3.51 45.44
N ILE A 5 -33.14 -3.60 44.29
CA ILE A 5 -32.72 -4.46 43.18
C ILE A 5 -31.77 -3.61 42.32
N ILE A 6 -30.50 -4.00 42.27
CA ILE A 6 -29.51 -3.42 41.35
C ILE A 6 -29.62 -4.21 40.05
N VAL A 7 -30.09 -3.56 38.98
CA VAL A 7 -30.08 -4.12 37.62
C VAL A 7 -28.75 -3.75 36.98
N PHE A 8 -27.86 -4.72 36.80
CA PHE A 8 -26.69 -4.56 35.94
C PHE A 8 -27.14 -4.59 34.48
N LEU A 9 -27.20 -3.42 33.85
CA LEU A 9 -27.40 -3.32 32.41
C LEU A 9 -26.06 -3.70 31.73
N ALA A 10 -25.88 -4.98 31.40
CA ALA A 10 -24.81 -5.40 30.54
C ALA A 10 -25.13 -4.88 29.12
N LEU A 11 -24.47 -3.80 28.70
CA LEU A 11 -24.44 -3.40 27.29
C LEU A 11 -23.63 -4.46 26.53
N PHE A 12 -24.33 -5.51 26.07
CA PHE A 12 -23.79 -6.38 25.05
C PHE A 12 -23.72 -5.59 23.76
N CYS A 13 -22.50 -5.26 23.34
CA CYS A 13 -22.23 -4.72 22.02
C CYS A 13 -22.46 -5.84 21.00
N THR A 14 -23.70 -6.04 20.58
CA THR A 14 -24.02 -6.88 19.44
C THR A 14 -23.67 -6.09 18.18
N GLY A 15 -22.38 -6.07 17.84
CA GLY A 15 -21.93 -5.56 16.55
C GLY A 15 -22.61 -6.37 15.46
N SER A 16 -23.59 -5.77 14.79
CA SER A 16 -24.14 -6.26 13.55
C SER A 16 -23.00 -6.30 12.52
N HIS A 17 -22.42 -7.48 12.30
CA HIS A 17 -21.52 -7.71 11.18
C HIS A 17 -22.36 -7.67 9.90
N GLY A 18 -22.60 -6.48 9.37
CA GLY A 18 -23.12 -6.32 8.03
C GLY A 18 -22.20 -7.03 7.04
N TYR A 19 -22.74 -7.99 6.28
CA TYR A 19 -22.01 -8.82 5.31
C TYR A 19 -21.30 -8.02 4.20
N ASN A 20 -21.60 -6.72 4.06
CA ASN A 20 -20.95 -5.79 3.13
C ASN A 20 -20.39 -4.58 3.89
N ARG A 21 -19.24 -4.74 4.57
CA ARG A 21 -18.52 -3.61 5.18
C ARG A 21 -17.95 -2.70 4.10
N ASN A 22 -18.04 -1.39 4.30
CA ASN A 22 -17.43 -0.39 3.43
C ASN A 22 -15.90 -0.62 3.38
N THR A 23 -15.39 -0.93 2.19
CA THR A 23 -13.96 -1.25 2.00
C THR A 23 -13.04 -0.06 2.28
N PHE A 24 -13.58 1.17 2.22
CA PHE A 24 -12.84 2.39 2.54
C PHE A 24 -12.62 2.59 4.04
N GLU A 25 -13.39 1.97 4.93
CA GLU A 25 -13.14 2.08 6.38
C GLU A 25 -11.75 1.57 6.76
N ARG A 26 -11.23 0.61 5.99
CA ARG A 26 -9.88 0.05 6.18
C ARG A 26 -8.75 1.06 5.93
N THR A 27 -9.05 2.21 5.31
CA THR A 27 -8.09 3.30 5.06
C THR A 27 -8.04 4.32 6.21
N ARG A 28 -8.83 4.13 7.26
CA ARG A 28 -8.81 5.02 8.43
C ARG A 28 -7.41 5.12 9.02
N GLY A 29 -6.94 6.35 9.19
CA GLY A 29 -5.60 6.66 9.70
C GLY A 29 -4.47 6.64 8.67
N CYS A 30 -4.76 6.30 7.40
CA CYS A 30 -3.81 6.43 6.30
C CYS A 30 -3.67 7.90 5.85
N LEU A 31 -2.51 8.23 5.29
CA LEU A 31 -2.35 9.39 4.43
C LEU A 31 -2.92 9.08 3.03
N GLN A 32 -3.30 10.11 2.27
CA GLN A 32 -3.83 9.94 0.91
C GLN A 32 -2.98 10.70 -0.11
N TYR A 33 -2.78 10.09 -1.29
CA TYR A 33 -2.21 10.75 -2.45
C TYR A 33 -2.98 10.38 -3.72
N ASN A 34 -3.41 11.39 -4.47
CA ASN A 34 -4.05 11.21 -5.76
C ASN A 34 -2.97 11.31 -6.83
N ALA A 35 -2.64 10.19 -7.47
CA ALA A 35 -1.64 10.19 -8.54
C ALA A 35 -2.12 11.07 -9.69
N LYS A 36 -1.22 11.93 -10.20
CA LYS A 36 -1.56 12.74 -11.37
C LYS A 36 -1.37 11.92 -12.64
N ASP A 37 -2.27 12.14 -13.58
CA ASP A 37 -2.39 11.30 -14.76
C ASP A 37 -1.16 11.28 -15.65
N GLY A 38 -0.86 10.06 -16.10
CA GLY A 38 0.15 9.77 -17.10
C GLY A 38 1.43 9.19 -16.51
N TYR A 39 1.92 8.14 -17.18
CA TYR A 39 3.15 7.45 -16.82
C TYR A 39 4.37 8.37 -16.62
N GLU A 40 4.45 9.42 -17.45
CA GLU A 40 5.54 10.39 -17.49
C GLU A 40 5.41 11.49 -16.44
N TYR A 41 4.26 11.60 -15.76
CA TYR A 41 4.10 12.61 -14.73
C TYR A 41 5.08 12.37 -13.58
N VAL A 42 5.75 13.44 -13.18
CA VAL A 42 6.78 13.44 -12.15
C VAL A 42 6.12 13.51 -10.78
N ASN A 43 5.49 12.41 -10.39
CA ASN A 43 4.91 12.26 -9.06
C ASN A 43 6.02 12.37 -7.98
N PRO A 44 5.72 12.94 -6.80
CA PRO A 44 6.68 13.13 -5.73
C PRO A 44 7.11 11.78 -5.13
N TYR A 45 8.33 11.77 -4.58
CA TYR A 45 8.82 10.70 -3.74
C TYR A 45 8.78 11.15 -2.27
N PHE A 46 8.11 10.37 -1.43
CA PHE A 46 7.97 10.57 0.00
C PHE A 46 9.06 9.80 0.75
N SER A 47 9.64 10.40 1.79
CA SER A 47 10.63 9.70 2.61
C SER A 47 9.94 8.72 3.54
N LEU A 48 10.37 7.46 3.51
CA LEU A 48 9.89 6.46 4.47
C LEU A 48 10.35 6.74 5.90
N GLY A 49 11.37 7.59 6.10
CA GLY A 49 11.78 8.05 7.43
C GLY A 49 10.79 9.02 8.09
N ASN A 50 9.87 9.59 7.32
CA ASN A 50 8.82 10.48 7.83
C ASN A 50 7.50 9.74 8.11
N PHE A 51 7.43 8.45 7.79
CA PHE A 51 6.22 7.65 7.96
C PHE A 51 6.10 7.19 9.42
N ARG A 52 4.87 7.25 9.96
CA ARG A 52 4.59 6.95 11.37
C ARG A 52 4.26 5.48 11.61
N ASN A 53 3.80 4.78 10.58
CA ASN A 53 3.24 3.43 10.68
C ASN A 53 4.13 2.35 10.04
N VAL A 54 5.34 2.70 9.60
CA VAL A 54 6.33 1.71 9.17
C VAL A 54 6.81 0.93 10.39
N GLN A 55 6.68 -0.40 10.35
CA GLN A 55 7.25 -1.26 11.38
C GLN A 55 8.49 -1.98 10.85
N ILE A 56 9.43 -2.23 11.75
CA ILE A 56 10.62 -3.04 11.47
C ILE A 56 10.62 -4.15 12.51
N SER A 57 10.53 -5.40 12.06
CA SER A 57 10.62 -6.57 12.95
C SER A 57 12.02 -6.71 13.55
N GLU A 58 12.16 -7.56 14.57
CA GLU A 58 13.48 -7.90 15.15
C GLU A 58 14.44 -8.50 14.09
N SER A 59 13.89 -9.30 13.16
CA SER A 59 14.64 -9.86 12.02
C SER A 59 14.97 -8.80 10.95
N GLY A 60 14.48 -7.57 11.10
CA GLY A 60 14.75 -6.45 10.20
C GLY A 60 13.87 -6.39 8.97
N VAL A 61 12.72 -7.08 8.98
CA VAL A 61 11.70 -6.96 7.92
C VAL A 61 10.97 -5.65 8.10
N LYS A 62 10.98 -4.81 7.06
CA LYS A 62 10.24 -3.57 7.01
C LYS A 62 8.85 -3.82 6.44
N SER A 63 7.80 -3.52 7.19
CA SER A 63 6.41 -3.70 6.78
C SER A 63 5.72 -2.35 6.60
N LEU A 64 5.11 -2.16 5.43
CA LEU A 64 4.38 -0.96 5.05
C LEU A 64 2.98 -1.35 4.59
N ARG A 65 1.94 -1.00 5.35
CA ARG A 65 0.55 -1.18 4.91
C ARG A 65 0.09 0.01 4.09
N MET A 66 -0.60 -0.28 3.00
CA MET A 66 -1.12 0.71 2.06
C MET A 66 -2.38 0.20 1.36
N GLY A 67 -3.10 1.12 0.75
CA GLY A 67 -4.31 0.89 -0.02
C GLY A 67 -4.19 1.52 -1.39
N ILE A 68 -4.90 0.96 -2.36
CA ILE A 68 -4.98 1.49 -3.71
C ILE A 68 -6.41 1.34 -4.26
N VAL A 69 -6.89 2.40 -4.93
CA VAL A 69 -8.19 2.45 -5.61
C VAL A 69 -7.98 2.98 -7.01
N GLY A 70 -8.58 2.31 -7.99
CA GLY A 70 -8.49 2.67 -9.39
C GLY A 70 -8.74 1.45 -10.27
N ARG A 71 -9.07 1.68 -11.54
CA ARG A 71 -9.43 0.62 -12.47
C ARG A 71 -8.33 -0.43 -12.61
N ASN A 72 -7.10 0.04 -12.83
CA ASN A 72 -5.92 -0.76 -13.12
C ASN A 72 -4.67 0.17 -13.19
N ASP A 73 -3.50 -0.39 -13.51
CA ASP A 73 -2.26 0.37 -13.78
C ASP A 73 -1.70 1.20 -12.60
N GLY A 74 -1.83 0.71 -11.38
CA GLY A 74 -1.19 1.32 -10.21
C GLY A 74 0.34 1.16 -10.25
N LEU A 75 1.09 2.23 -10.01
CA LEU A 75 2.55 2.23 -9.93
C LEU A 75 3.05 2.59 -8.54
N ILE A 76 3.94 1.76 -8.00
CA ILE A 76 4.70 2.05 -6.78
C ILE A 76 6.17 2.03 -7.14
N ARG A 77 6.92 3.06 -6.74
CA ARG A 77 8.34 3.20 -7.05
C ARG A 77 9.14 3.34 -5.78
N LEU A 78 10.17 2.52 -5.61
CA LEU A 78 11.09 2.53 -4.48
C LEU A 78 12.48 2.98 -4.96
N THR A 79 13.12 3.84 -4.19
CA THR A 79 14.45 4.36 -4.54
C THR A 79 15.22 4.87 -3.30
N SER A 80 16.50 5.19 -3.52
CA SER A 80 17.42 5.72 -2.52
C SER A 80 17.38 7.25 -2.39
N ALA A 81 16.77 7.96 -3.34
CA ALA A 81 16.78 9.42 -3.39
C ALA A 81 15.41 10.05 -3.69
N ARG A 82 15.16 11.23 -3.10
CA ARG A 82 13.93 12.03 -3.36
C ARG A 82 13.77 12.43 -4.82
N PHE A 83 14.89 12.64 -5.51
CA PHE A 83 14.94 12.96 -6.94
C PHE A 83 15.85 11.92 -7.60
N PRO A 84 15.30 10.78 -8.04
CA PRO A 84 16.10 9.67 -8.52
C PRO A 84 16.54 9.91 -9.97
N TYR A 85 17.32 10.95 -10.22
CA TYR A 85 17.91 11.26 -11.52
C TYR A 85 19.41 11.00 -11.47
N ASN A 86 20.12 11.13 -12.59
CA ASN A 86 21.57 10.89 -12.66
C ASN A 86 21.95 9.44 -12.34
N ASN A 87 21.30 8.50 -13.03
CA ASN A 87 21.59 7.07 -12.96
C ASN A 87 21.28 6.43 -11.59
N ILE A 88 20.28 6.95 -10.88
CA ILE A 88 19.82 6.39 -9.61
C ILE A 88 18.85 5.23 -9.88
N ARG A 89 19.05 4.12 -9.15
CA ARG A 89 18.21 2.93 -9.24
C ARG A 89 16.79 3.20 -8.74
N VAL A 90 15.80 2.76 -9.52
CA VAL A 90 14.38 2.74 -9.16
C VAL A 90 13.87 1.32 -9.34
N THR A 91 13.17 0.79 -8.34
CA THR A 91 12.37 -0.43 -8.45
C THR A 91 10.92 -0.02 -8.59
N GLU A 92 10.30 -0.38 -9.69
CA GLU A 92 8.91 -0.08 -10.04
C GLU A 92 8.07 -1.34 -9.99
N ILE A 93 7.00 -1.28 -9.23
CA ILE A 93 5.96 -2.29 -9.09
C ILE A 93 4.74 -1.77 -9.82
N VAL A 94 4.36 -2.48 -10.89
CA VAL A 94 3.14 -2.26 -11.66
C VAL A 94 2.08 -3.23 -11.14
N LEU A 95 1.04 -2.71 -10.51
CA LEU A 95 -0.11 -3.47 -10.04
C LEU A 95 -1.23 -3.39 -11.09
N ALA A 96 -1.86 -4.54 -11.35
CA ALA A 96 -3.00 -4.63 -12.27
C ALA A 96 -2.71 -4.01 -13.66
N GLY A 97 -1.54 -4.25 -14.23
CA GLY A 97 -1.26 -3.92 -15.62
C GLY A 97 -2.06 -4.79 -16.61
N TRP A 98 -1.98 -4.43 -17.90
CA TRP A 98 -2.63 -5.15 -19.01
C TRP A 98 -4.12 -5.38 -18.75
N ASP A 99 -4.87 -4.30 -18.57
CA ASP A 99 -6.31 -4.35 -18.27
C ASP A 99 -6.64 -5.18 -17.02
N ASN A 100 -5.85 -4.98 -15.95
CA ASN A 100 -6.07 -5.65 -14.67
C ASN A 100 -5.89 -7.18 -14.75
N THR A 101 -4.93 -7.66 -15.56
CA THR A 101 -4.66 -9.11 -15.70
C THR A 101 -3.32 -9.54 -15.14
N LYS A 102 -2.35 -8.63 -15.01
CA LYS A 102 -0.97 -8.98 -14.60
C LYS A 102 -0.37 -7.92 -13.71
N SER A 103 0.55 -8.31 -12.84
CA SER A 103 1.41 -7.39 -12.11
C SER A 103 2.87 -7.67 -12.46
N GLN A 104 3.67 -6.61 -12.61
CA GLN A 104 5.07 -6.73 -13.00
C GLN A 104 5.94 -5.95 -12.03
N VAL A 105 7.08 -6.52 -11.67
CA VAL A 105 8.13 -5.79 -10.98
C VAL A 105 9.34 -5.68 -11.89
N ARG A 106 9.86 -4.46 -12.00
CA ARG A 106 11.09 -4.18 -12.72
C ARG A 106 11.95 -3.18 -11.97
N SER A 107 13.24 -3.18 -12.24
CA SER A 107 14.15 -2.13 -11.81
C SER A 107 14.90 -1.54 -12.99
N PHE A 108 15.33 -0.30 -12.89
CA PHE A 108 16.08 0.42 -13.92
C PHE A 108 16.86 1.56 -13.28
N ASN A 109 17.86 2.09 -13.99
CA ASN A 109 18.47 3.35 -13.56
C ASN A 109 17.78 4.50 -14.28
N GLN A 110 17.30 5.44 -13.48
CA GLN A 110 16.62 6.63 -13.96
C GLN A 110 17.65 7.72 -14.25
N LEU A 111 17.66 8.22 -15.49
CA LEU A 111 18.69 9.14 -15.99
C LEU A 111 18.28 10.60 -15.78
N GLU A 112 17.03 10.93 -16.12
CA GLU A 112 16.52 12.31 -16.09
C GLU A 112 15.18 12.40 -15.37
N ARG A 113 14.53 13.56 -15.43
CA ARG A 113 13.20 13.76 -14.83
C ARG A 113 12.10 12.89 -15.46
N ASN A 114 12.14 12.68 -16.77
CA ASN A 114 11.16 11.86 -17.49
C ASN A 114 11.45 10.36 -17.28
N ILE A 115 10.48 9.59 -16.77
CA ILE A 115 10.63 8.15 -16.46
C ILE A 115 10.98 7.25 -17.66
N ASN A 116 10.76 7.73 -18.89
CA ASN A 116 11.14 7.02 -20.11
C ASN A 116 12.63 7.19 -20.42
N ARG A 117 13.29 8.20 -19.84
CA ARG A 117 14.76 8.37 -19.87
C ARG A 117 15.40 7.51 -18.79
N ARG A 118 15.51 6.21 -19.08
CA ARG A 118 16.07 5.19 -18.21
C ARG A 118 16.93 4.20 -18.99
N ASN A 119 17.78 3.45 -18.30
CA ASN A 119 18.55 2.37 -18.89
C ASN A 119 18.56 1.12 -17.98
N ASN A 120 19.14 0.03 -18.50
CA ASN A 120 19.37 -1.22 -17.78
C ASN A 120 18.11 -1.78 -17.09
N PRO A 121 16.96 -1.92 -17.79
CA PRO A 121 15.77 -2.50 -17.20
C PRO A 121 16.00 -3.99 -16.88
N ILE A 122 15.64 -4.40 -15.67
CA ILE A 122 15.61 -5.79 -15.22
C ILE A 122 14.20 -6.11 -14.77
N VAL A 123 13.57 -7.13 -15.35
CA VAL A 123 12.27 -7.63 -14.90
C VAL A 123 12.53 -8.68 -13.83
N HIS A 124 12.00 -8.47 -12.63
CA HIS A 124 12.17 -9.37 -11.49
C HIS A 124 11.06 -10.42 -11.41
N THR A 125 9.83 -10.03 -11.71
CA THR A 125 8.69 -10.95 -11.82
C THR A 125 7.59 -10.38 -12.73
N LEU A 126 6.74 -11.27 -13.24
CA LEU A 126 5.51 -10.99 -13.96
C LEU A 126 4.47 -12.05 -13.57
N GLU A 127 3.51 -11.67 -12.72
CA GLU A 127 2.51 -12.58 -12.17
C GLU A 127 1.11 -12.32 -12.74
N PRO A 128 0.27 -13.35 -12.94
CA PRO A 128 -1.14 -13.17 -13.24
C PRO A 128 -1.86 -12.63 -11.99
N THR A 129 -2.51 -11.47 -12.13
CA THR A 129 -3.25 -10.81 -11.05
C THR A 129 -4.59 -10.29 -11.57
N ILE A 130 -5.44 -11.21 -12.05
CA ILE A 130 -6.71 -10.89 -12.69
C ILE A 130 -7.67 -10.25 -11.68
N GLY A 131 -8.22 -9.08 -12.01
CA GLY A 131 -9.21 -8.39 -11.18
C GLY A 131 -8.65 -7.90 -9.84
N LEU A 132 -7.34 -7.65 -9.76
CA LEU A 132 -6.66 -7.26 -8.53
C LEU A 132 -7.12 -5.90 -8.00
N MET A 133 -7.35 -4.94 -8.90
CA MET A 133 -7.78 -3.57 -8.55
C MET A 133 -9.23 -3.28 -8.96
N SER A 134 -9.81 -2.24 -8.38
CA SER A 134 -11.19 -1.80 -8.61
C SER A 134 -11.33 -0.30 -8.40
N GLU A 135 -12.21 0.34 -9.17
CA GLU A 135 -12.63 1.74 -8.95
C GLU A 135 -13.60 1.88 -7.76
N TYR A 136 -14.20 0.76 -7.33
CA TYR A 136 -15.28 0.73 -6.34
C TYR A 136 -14.87 0.11 -5.00
N SER A 137 -13.66 -0.44 -4.91
CA SER A 137 -13.17 -1.05 -3.67
C SER A 137 -11.67 -0.81 -3.48
N THR A 138 -11.28 -0.62 -2.22
CA THR A 138 -9.86 -0.43 -1.89
C THR A 138 -9.16 -1.78 -1.78
N LEU A 139 -8.12 -1.98 -2.58
CA LEU A 139 -7.17 -3.06 -2.37
C LEU A 139 -6.20 -2.64 -1.26
N MET A 140 -6.40 -3.19 -0.06
CA MET A 140 -5.47 -3.03 1.06
C MET A 140 -4.46 -4.17 1.12
N PHE A 141 -3.19 -3.84 1.28
CA PHE A 141 -2.11 -4.82 1.36
C PHE A 141 -0.92 -4.29 2.17
N THR A 142 -0.11 -5.23 2.64
CA THR A 142 1.17 -4.96 3.30
C THR A 142 2.31 -5.34 2.36
N MET A 143 3.23 -4.40 2.17
CA MET A 143 4.52 -4.64 1.53
C MET A 143 5.55 -4.94 2.60
N GLU A 144 6.14 -6.13 2.55
CA GLU A 144 7.25 -6.53 3.42
C GLU A 144 8.55 -6.55 2.62
N ILE A 145 9.61 -5.94 3.16
CA ILE A 145 10.94 -5.90 2.55
C ILE A 145 11.95 -6.38 3.58
N ASP A 146 12.62 -7.49 3.32
CA ASP A 146 13.67 -8.00 4.20
C ASP A 146 15.06 -7.45 3.86
N ARG A 147 16.03 -7.71 4.74
CA ARG A 147 17.43 -7.26 4.56
C ARG A 147 18.15 -7.94 3.38
N ARG A 148 17.60 -9.03 2.83
CA ARG A 148 18.17 -9.80 1.71
C ARG A 148 17.54 -9.41 0.38
N GLY A 149 16.67 -8.39 0.38
CA GLY A 149 15.99 -7.87 -0.79
C GLY A 149 14.79 -8.72 -1.22
N ASN A 150 14.30 -9.64 -0.38
CA ASN A 150 13.03 -10.30 -0.65
C ASN A 150 11.89 -9.33 -0.36
N VAL A 151 10.92 -9.28 -1.26
CA VAL A 151 9.77 -8.40 -1.18
C VAL A 151 8.50 -9.19 -1.41
N ARG A 152 7.52 -9.01 -0.51
CA ARG A 152 6.22 -9.67 -0.57
C ARG A 152 5.11 -8.63 -0.45
N LEU A 153 4.10 -8.72 -1.30
CA LEU A 153 2.87 -7.96 -1.17
C LEU A 153 1.73 -8.92 -0.80
N ILE A 154 1.13 -8.70 0.36
CA ILE A 154 0.15 -9.61 0.97
C ILE A 154 -1.13 -8.81 1.22
N LYS A 155 -2.28 -9.27 0.71
CA LYS A 155 -3.55 -8.57 0.95
C LYS A 155 -3.94 -8.67 2.42
N ASP A 156 -4.64 -7.65 2.91
CA ASP A 156 -5.18 -7.66 4.27
C ASP A 156 -6.10 -8.88 4.49
N GLY A 157 -5.75 -9.72 5.46
CA GLY A 157 -6.49 -10.94 5.81
C GLY A 157 -6.06 -12.19 5.06
N GLU A 158 -5.16 -12.07 4.08
CA GLU A 158 -4.54 -13.20 3.40
C GLU A 158 -3.17 -13.53 4.03
N ARG A 159 -2.68 -14.76 3.84
CA ARG A 159 -1.36 -15.21 4.33
C ARG A 159 -0.33 -15.28 3.21
N ASP A 160 -0.79 -15.69 2.03
CA ASP A 160 0.05 -15.88 0.87
C ASP A 160 0.20 -14.55 0.11
N PRO A 161 1.40 -14.24 -0.42
CA PRO A 161 1.59 -13.04 -1.19
C PRO A 161 0.91 -13.19 -2.55
N PHE A 162 0.27 -12.13 -3.04
CA PHE A 162 -0.20 -12.09 -4.44
C PHE A 162 0.91 -11.66 -5.40
N LEU A 163 2.02 -11.14 -4.88
CA LEU A 163 3.21 -10.76 -5.63
C LEU A 163 4.45 -10.90 -4.73
N GLU A 164 5.45 -11.63 -5.20
CA GLU A 164 6.72 -11.83 -4.51
C GLU A 164 7.88 -11.74 -5.50
N PHE A 165 8.98 -11.12 -5.08
CA PHE A 165 10.20 -11.03 -5.88
C PHE A 165 11.42 -10.81 -4.99
N ARG A 166 12.61 -10.92 -5.59
CA ARG A 166 13.87 -10.62 -4.92
C ARG A 166 14.70 -9.63 -5.72
N ASP A 167 15.13 -8.55 -5.06
CA ASP A 167 16.05 -7.56 -5.60
C ASP A 167 17.02 -7.12 -4.49
N GLN A 168 18.25 -7.65 -4.51
CA GLN A 168 19.27 -7.29 -3.51
C GLN A 168 19.72 -5.83 -3.61
N THR A 169 19.40 -5.14 -4.71
CA THR A 169 19.76 -3.73 -4.95
C THR A 169 18.64 -2.77 -4.58
N ILE A 170 17.50 -3.28 -4.12
CA ILE A 170 16.34 -2.45 -3.78
C ILE A 170 16.68 -1.45 -2.68
N SER A 171 16.20 -0.22 -2.84
CA SER A 171 16.28 0.79 -1.80
C SER A 171 14.89 1.31 -1.48
N SER A 172 14.52 1.23 -0.21
CA SER A 172 13.26 1.75 0.33
C SER A 172 13.53 2.92 1.27
N LYS A 173 14.31 3.91 0.83
CA LYS A 173 14.45 5.20 1.53
C LYS A 173 13.33 6.16 1.15
N PHE A 174 12.92 6.10 -0.11
CA PHE A 174 11.82 6.89 -0.65
C PHE A 174 10.84 6.01 -1.42
N ILE A 175 9.56 6.39 -1.35
CA ILE A 175 8.46 5.75 -2.08
C ILE A 175 7.73 6.80 -2.93
N GLY A 176 7.44 6.46 -4.18
CA GLY A 176 6.63 7.27 -5.09
C GLY A 176 5.42 6.48 -5.58
N PHE A 177 4.35 7.21 -5.89
CA PHE A 177 3.10 6.64 -6.39
C PHE A 177 2.76 7.26 -7.74
N GLY A 178 2.19 6.49 -8.65
CA GLY A 178 1.82 6.99 -9.98
C GLY A 178 0.85 6.06 -10.67
N ASN A 179 0.52 6.39 -11.91
CA ASN A 179 -0.37 5.57 -12.74
C ASN A 179 0.14 5.53 -14.18
N ARG A 180 -0.34 4.56 -14.97
CA ARG A 180 -0.02 4.49 -16.40
C ARG A 180 -1.09 5.19 -17.25
N ASN A 181 -2.29 4.62 -17.27
CA ASN A 181 -3.36 5.02 -18.19
C ASN A 181 -4.60 5.59 -17.49
N PHE A 182 -4.89 5.13 -16.27
CA PHE A 182 -6.11 5.48 -15.55
C PHE A 182 -5.78 6.13 -14.20
N PRO A 183 -6.59 7.07 -13.69
CA PRO A 183 -6.37 7.68 -12.39
C PRO A 183 -6.33 6.65 -11.26
N VAL A 184 -5.45 6.88 -10.27
CA VAL A 184 -5.28 5.99 -9.12
C VAL A 184 -5.12 6.81 -7.84
N ILE A 185 -5.83 6.41 -6.80
CA ILE A 185 -5.72 6.96 -5.45
C ILE A 185 -4.96 5.97 -4.57
N TYR A 186 -4.00 6.50 -3.81
CA TYR A 186 -3.19 5.76 -2.86
C TYR A 186 -3.52 6.17 -1.45
N PHE A 187 -3.71 5.18 -0.59
CA PHE A 187 -3.72 5.33 0.86
C PHE A 187 -2.40 4.76 1.38
N TYR A 188 -1.58 5.53 2.07
CA TYR A 188 -0.23 5.11 2.45
C TYR A 188 0.10 5.53 3.88
N ASP A 189 1.20 5.00 4.41
CA ASP A 189 1.55 5.16 5.83
C ASP A 189 0.37 4.76 6.73
N CYS A 190 -0.26 3.62 6.42
CA CYS A 190 -1.43 3.14 7.15
C CYS A 190 -1.04 2.39 8.42
N PRO A 191 -1.81 2.47 9.51
CA PRO A 191 -1.63 1.61 10.68
C PRO A 191 -1.65 0.12 10.27
N LEU A 192 -0.64 -0.67 10.69
CA LEU A 192 -0.57 -2.11 10.36
C LEU A 192 -1.69 -2.91 11.02
N VAL A 193 -2.06 -2.54 12.24
CA VAL A 193 -3.21 -3.12 12.94
C VAL A 193 -4.41 -2.22 12.68
N TYR A 194 -5.38 -2.74 11.94
CA TYR A 194 -6.69 -2.12 11.81
C TYR A 194 -7.59 -2.64 12.94
N ASN A 195 -7.82 -1.83 13.97
CA ASN A 195 -8.82 -2.12 14.99
C ASN A 195 -10.20 -1.86 14.40
N ASP A 196 -10.91 -2.92 14.03
CA ASP A 196 -12.29 -2.86 13.54
C ASP A 196 -13.31 -2.63 14.67
N GLY A 197 -12.84 -2.49 15.92
CA GLY A 197 -13.63 -2.31 17.13
C GLY A 197 -13.71 -0.89 17.68
N VAL A 198 -13.55 0.16 16.86
CA VAL A 198 -13.87 1.52 17.32
C VAL A 198 -15.40 1.67 17.34
N CYS A 199 -16.01 1.32 18.47
CA CYS A 199 -17.24 1.99 18.88
C CYS A 199 -16.84 3.45 19.11
N GLU A 200 -17.49 4.39 18.42
CA GLU A 200 -17.26 5.81 18.61
C GLU A 200 -17.76 6.23 20.00
N ASP A 201 -16.92 6.04 21.01
CA ASP A 201 -17.04 6.79 22.26
C ASP A 201 -16.62 8.22 21.97
N ASN A 202 -17.52 9.01 21.38
CA ASN A 202 -17.46 10.47 21.33
C ASN A 202 -18.88 11.07 21.27
N ILE A 203 -19.78 10.55 22.09
CA ILE A 203 -20.96 11.31 22.50
C ILE A 203 -20.65 11.85 23.90
N PHE A 204 -20.44 13.17 23.95
CA PHE A 204 -20.20 14.03 25.12
C PHE A 204 -18.73 14.18 25.58
N GLY A 205 -18.06 15.16 24.98
CA GLY A 205 -17.03 15.99 25.59
C GLY A 205 -17.33 17.46 25.26
#